data_AF-A0AAF0EF86-F1
#
_entry.id   AF-A0AAF0EF86-F1
#
_cell.length_a   1.000
_cell.length_b   1.000
_cell.length_c   1.000
_cell.angle_alpha   90.00
_cell.angle_beta   90.00
_cell.angle_gamma   90.00
#
_symmetry.space_group_name_H-M   'P 1'
#
loop_
_entity.id
_entity.type
_entity.pdbx_description
1 polymer ?
#
loop_
_entity_poly.entity_id
_entity_poly.type
_entity_poly.pdbx_seq_one_letter_code
_entity_poly.pdbx_strand_id
1 'polypeptide(L)'
;MVGGGPLKEPSSRQAGSPAPGIVISAWVEYKNAKGRPYWYHPGERKSVWDKPDELKTARERAMETTAWREYKSGERSYYVNKETKASTWTMPADLKAFLDTIPDEPAPAVPGRASASPAPGEASPSTPHTPTFTQAAMTVADTAGTGTAVVRPATTQARTGTLMYATQEEAESAFVAMLRTKNIGAHATWEQVLRDIITEPRYKALRTLEERKATFKKYVEELQVIEAAQREQKLAELRPLVLRALQQNNGLKPYASFPTFKKKLEHHFVWREFDDEQEAHTLFEAIRRDVREKDAARKKSVQQHNRTALTALLKTIEMTPMTLWQDVHRTLIESDEFRRDARLQKMPPAEMLALFEEHMATVEKDAEQAQATREEPVRRDREARDAFRALLQEHVDQGTLHARCTWASFYAQVRHDARLAAMAETHGSSAQALFYDRLDQLEREFAVHRRTIQAHMREKQVPATQSSDWEAWHAACCADDAPRSVAQLPTPVQRALFDECVYQAEREAREVRRRMERRLRHYADDLRYAFKHAHPPLDTHATFDDIYEQVRAMPEMQELVRMEGGLDAARGAWDKYVRRQAERRADAPSTAPISRSRTEYADLDDAEWERKRKDPLRAEDPRAVRRRTEYDM
;
A
#
# COMPACT_ATOMS: atom_id res chain seq x y z
N MET A 1 52.18 -48.03 30.78
CA MET A 1 52.64 -46.65 30.46
C MET A 1 51.42 -45.82 30.11
N VAL A 2 51.28 -44.61 30.68
CA VAL A 2 50.41 -43.46 30.27
C VAL A 2 48.89 -43.80 30.12
N GLY A 3 47.92 -43.26 30.86
CA GLY A 3 47.74 -41.93 31.46
C GLY A 3 46.75 -41.14 30.57
N GLY A 4 45.44 -41.04 30.85
CA GLY A 4 44.80 -40.37 32.00
C GLY A 4 44.66 -38.86 31.70
N GLY A 5 43.51 -38.19 31.70
CA GLY A 5 42.16 -38.49 32.20
C GLY A 5 41.59 -37.20 32.82
N PRO A 6 40.42 -36.65 32.42
CA PRO A 6 40.01 -35.30 32.81
C PRO A 6 39.37 -35.23 34.21
N LEU A 7 39.51 -34.06 34.86
CA LEU A 7 38.99 -33.76 36.20
C LEU A 7 37.66 -33.01 36.17
N LYS A 8 36.90 -33.13 37.27
CA LYS A 8 35.54 -32.60 37.47
C LYS A 8 35.50 -31.77 38.77
N GLU A 9 34.87 -30.59 38.69
CA GLU A 9 34.27 -29.70 39.73
C GLU A 9 34.84 -29.62 41.17
N PRO A 10 34.75 -28.44 41.81
CA PRO A 10 33.79 -28.34 42.92
C PRO A 10 32.94 -27.06 42.96
N SER A 11 32.04 -27.00 43.95
CA SER A 11 30.80 -26.22 43.97
C SER A 11 30.81 -24.89 44.76
N SER A 12 29.95 -23.97 44.34
CA SER A 12 29.17 -22.98 45.13
C SER A 12 29.85 -21.91 46.00
N ARG A 13 29.44 -20.64 45.79
CA ARG A 13 29.04 -19.70 46.86
C ARG A 13 28.17 -18.55 46.31
N GLN A 14 27.06 -18.25 46.99
CA GLN A 14 26.29 -17.03 46.77
C GLN A 14 26.86 -15.87 47.61
N ALA A 15 27.01 -14.71 46.97
CA ALA A 15 27.01 -13.36 47.52
C ALA A 15 26.99 -12.42 46.30
N GLY A 16 26.28 -11.30 46.23
CA GLY A 16 25.39 -10.61 47.17
C GLY A 16 25.05 -9.28 46.48
N SER A 17 23.81 -8.80 46.57
CA SER A 17 23.39 -7.62 45.80
C SER A 17 23.82 -6.31 46.50
N PRO A 18 24.49 -5.37 45.80
CA PRO A 18 24.56 -3.97 46.22
C PRO A 18 23.53 -3.13 45.47
N ALA A 19 22.81 -2.29 46.23
CA ALA A 19 21.91 -1.26 45.71
C ALA A 19 22.69 -0.14 44.98
N PRO A 20 22.04 0.74 44.19
CA PRO A 20 22.69 1.38 43.04
C PRO A 20 23.65 2.50 43.42
N GLY A 21 24.94 2.29 43.15
CA GLY A 21 25.89 3.38 42.95
C GLY A 21 25.77 3.92 41.53
N ILE A 22 25.79 5.24 41.36
CA ILE A 22 25.71 5.90 40.05
C ILE A 22 26.96 5.53 39.23
N VAL A 23 26.80 4.61 38.26
CA VAL A 23 27.85 4.26 37.31
C VAL A 23 27.82 5.27 36.17
N ILE A 24 28.73 6.25 36.20
CA ILE A 24 28.99 7.11 35.05
C ILE A 24 29.70 6.25 34.00
N SER A 25 28.96 5.73 33.01
CA SER A 25 29.47 4.86 31.96
C SER A 25 30.58 5.56 31.18
N ALA A 26 31.83 5.09 31.30
CA ALA A 26 33.00 5.79 30.78
C ALA A 26 33.23 5.57 29.26
N TRP A 27 32.19 5.22 28.51
CA TRP A 27 32.25 5.01 27.06
C TRP A 27 32.13 6.33 26.29
N VAL A 28 33.04 6.55 25.34
CA VAL A 28 33.12 7.78 24.54
C VAL A 28 32.91 7.46 23.05
N GLU A 29 32.04 8.21 22.37
CA GLU A 29 31.86 8.11 20.92
C GLU A 29 33.02 8.78 20.17
N TYR A 30 33.63 8.04 19.25
CA TYR A 30 34.60 8.53 18.28
C TYR A 30 34.11 8.21 16.87
N LYS A 31 34.52 9.02 15.87
CA LYS A 31 34.21 8.78 14.46
C LYS A 31 35.48 8.45 13.69
N ASN A 32 35.44 7.44 12.83
CA ASN A 32 36.57 7.09 11.98
C ASN A 32 36.72 8.06 10.79
N ALA A 33 37.80 7.93 10.02
CA ALA A 33 38.07 8.78 8.85
C ALA A 33 37.04 8.70 7.71
N LYS A 34 36.06 7.77 7.78
CA LYS A 34 34.91 7.65 6.87
C LYS A 34 33.59 8.06 7.55
N GLY A 35 33.65 8.75 8.69
CA GLY A 35 32.49 9.27 9.43
C GLY A 35 31.70 8.23 10.25
N ARG A 36 32.10 6.95 10.26
CA ARG A 36 31.36 5.91 11.00
C ARG A 36 31.68 6.01 12.50
N PRO A 37 30.67 6.11 13.39
CA PRO A 37 30.88 6.13 14.83
C PRO A 37 31.32 4.75 15.36
N TYR A 38 32.07 4.77 16.45
CA TYR A 38 32.43 3.64 17.29
C TYR A 38 32.59 4.11 18.73
N TRP A 39 32.34 3.23 19.70
CA TRP A 39 32.42 3.55 21.12
C TRP A 39 33.68 2.97 21.72
N TYR A 40 34.42 3.78 22.49
CA TYR A 40 35.68 3.40 23.12
C TYR A 40 35.58 3.54 24.64
N HIS A 41 36.00 2.52 25.38
CA HIS A 41 36.08 2.55 26.83
C HIS A 41 37.53 2.82 27.27
N PRO A 42 37.89 4.02 27.77
CA PRO A 42 39.28 4.34 28.14
C PRO A 42 39.83 3.48 29.28
N GLY A 43 38.96 2.99 30.18
CA GLY A 43 39.34 2.12 31.29
C GLY A 43 39.70 0.69 30.85
N GLU A 44 39.01 0.14 29.85
CA GLU A 44 39.25 -1.23 29.36
C GLU A 44 40.05 -1.29 28.05
N ARG A 45 40.27 -0.15 27.40
CA ARG A 45 40.92 0.00 26.08
C ARG A 45 40.25 -0.82 24.96
N LYS A 46 38.95 -1.10 25.09
CA LYS A 46 38.14 -1.78 24.08
C LYS A 46 37.41 -0.76 23.20
N SER A 47 37.36 -1.03 21.90
CA SER A 47 36.48 -0.33 20.95
C SER A 47 35.43 -1.29 20.40
N VAL A 48 34.19 -0.83 20.31
CA VAL A 48 33.04 -1.59 19.81
C VAL A 48 32.31 -0.77 18.75
N TRP A 49 31.90 -1.42 17.66
CA TRP A 49 31.20 -0.78 16.52
C TRP A 49 29.69 -0.68 16.71
N ASP A 50 29.16 -1.34 17.74
CA ASP A 50 27.78 -1.31 18.20
C ASP A 50 27.70 -0.58 19.54
N LYS A 51 26.59 0.13 19.79
CA LYS A 51 26.41 0.98 20.98
C LYS A 51 26.35 0.11 22.25
N PRO A 52 27.27 0.27 23.21
CA PRO A 52 27.32 -0.55 24.43
C PRO A 52 26.02 -0.47 25.25
N ASP A 53 25.62 -1.59 25.87
CA ASP A 53 24.32 -1.71 26.56
C ASP A 53 24.14 -0.72 27.74
N GLU A 54 25.25 -0.28 28.34
CA GLU A 54 25.32 0.75 29.38
C GLU A 54 24.95 2.15 28.86
N LEU A 55 25.15 2.39 27.56
CA LEU A 55 24.82 3.63 26.85
C LEU A 55 23.45 3.59 26.16
N LYS A 56 22.82 2.41 26.07
CA LYS A 56 21.43 2.27 25.63
C LYS A 56 20.51 2.88 26.69
N THR A 57 19.69 3.83 26.29
CA THR A 57 18.62 4.39 27.12
C THR A 57 17.63 3.30 27.54
N ALA A 58 16.91 3.51 28.65
CA ALA A 58 15.89 2.55 29.11
C ALA A 58 14.85 2.24 28.00
N ARG A 59 14.54 3.24 27.17
CA ARG A 59 13.68 3.13 25.99
C ARG A 59 14.26 2.23 24.89
N GLU A 60 15.55 2.33 24.58
CA GLU A 60 16.23 1.46 23.60
C GLU A 60 16.27 0.00 24.08
N ARG A 61 16.48 -0.25 25.39
CA ARG A 61 16.43 -1.61 25.97
C ARG A 61 15.02 -2.22 25.94
N ALA A 62 13.97 -1.41 26.11
CA ALA A 62 12.58 -1.87 25.99
C ALA A 62 12.22 -2.26 24.54
N MET A 63 12.65 -1.46 23.55
CA MET A 63 12.41 -1.75 22.12
C MET A 63 13.02 -3.09 21.66
N GLU A 64 14.16 -3.48 22.23
CA GLU A 64 14.83 -4.74 21.91
C GLU A 64 14.08 -5.98 22.47
N THR A 65 13.22 -5.77 23.47
CA THR A 65 12.34 -6.81 24.07
C THR A 65 11.04 -7.01 23.27
N THR A 66 10.59 -6.02 22.51
CA THR A 66 9.37 -6.12 21.68
C THR A 66 9.66 -6.76 20.32
N ALA A 67 8.70 -7.55 19.80
CA ALA A 67 8.81 -8.18 18.47
C ALA A 67 8.80 -7.19 17.29
N TRP A 68 8.48 -5.92 17.53
CA TRP A 68 8.43 -4.84 16.53
C TRP A 68 9.80 -4.20 16.30
N ARG A 69 10.16 -3.97 15.03
CA ARG A 69 11.31 -3.12 14.63
C ARG A 69 10.82 -1.86 13.94
N GLU A 70 11.40 -0.71 14.27
CA GLU A 70 11.27 0.52 13.49
C GLU A 70 12.24 0.51 12.31
N TYR A 71 11.74 0.88 11.13
CA TYR A 71 12.49 1.13 9.91
C TYR A 71 12.13 2.51 9.38
N LYS A 72 13.06 3.20 8.69
CA LYS A 72 12.81 4.53 8.12
C LYS A 72 12.74 4.46 6.60
N SER A 73 11.75 5.14 6.04
CA SER A 73 11.56 5.33 4.60
C SER A 73 11.37 6.84 4.34
N GLY A 74 12.43 7.49 3.88
CA GLY A 74 12.47 8.95 3.81
C GLY A 74 12.29 9.60 5.19
N GLU A 75 11.39 10.58 5.27
CA GLU A 75 11.05 11.28 6.51
C GLU A 75 10.09 10.53 7.45
N ARG A 76 9.55 9.37 7.03
CA ARG A 76 8.56 8.61 7.80
C ARG A 76 9.13 7.28 8.30
N SER A 77 8.77 6.94 9.54
CA SER A 77 9.13 5.66 10.16
C SER A 77 7.95 4.69 10.03
N TYR A 78 8.24 3.42 9.74
CA TYR A 78 7.28 2.33 9.72
C TYR A 78 7.75 1.19 10.62
N TYR A 79 6.80 0.57 11.31
CA TYR A 79 7.05 -0.46 12.31
C TYR A 79 6.67 -1.82 11.71
N VAL A 80 7.57 -2.79 11.79
CA VAL A 80 7.37 -4.15 11.28
C VAL A 80 7.46 -5.14 12.43
N ASN A 81 6.41 -5.91 12.64
CA ASN A 81 6.42 -7.01 13.62
C ASN A 81 7.15 -8.21 13.01
N LYS A 82 8.20 -8.69 13.69
CA LYS A 82 8.99 -9.86 13.25
C LYS A 82 8.17 -11.15 13.19
N GLU A 83 7.21 -11.32 14.10
CA GLU A 83 6.47 -12.55 14.32
C GLU A 83 5.24 -12.62 13.42
N THR A 84 4.45 -11.55 13.35
CA THR A 84 3.24 -11.50 12.53
C THR A 84 3.48 -11.01 11.10
N LYS A 85 4.69 -10.52 10.79
CA LYS A 85 5.07 -9.85 9.52
C LYS A 85 4.22 -8.63 9.15
N ALA A 86 3.34 -8.17 10.03
CA ALA A 86 2.54 -6.96 9.82
C ALA A 86 3.43 -5.71 9.82
N SER A 87 3.22 -4.81 8.86
CA SER A 87 3.84 -3.49 8.80
C SER A 87 2.80 -2.39 9.06
N THR A 88 3.18 -1.32 9.75
CA THR A 88 2.27 -0.22 10.08
C THR A 88 3.04 1.11 10.12
N TRP A 89 2.48 2.15 9.50
CA TRP A 89 3.09 3.49 9.37
C TRP A 89 2.85 4.40 10.58
N THR A 90 2.02 3.96 11.52
CA THR A 90 1.77 4.57 12.82
C THR A 90 2.36 3.69 13.92
N MET A 91 2.65 4.27 15.08
CA MET A 91 3.16 3.51 16.23
C MET A 91 2.10 2.51 16.72
N PRO A 92 2.35 1.19 16.72
CA PRO A 92 1.36 0.19 17.10
C PRO A 92 0.87 0.37 18.54
N ALA A 93 -0.40 0.05 18.81
CA ALA A 93 -1.03 0.29 20.11
C ALA A 93 -0.30 -0.42 21.27
N ASP A 94 0.14 -1.66 21.06
CA ASP A 94 0.92 -2.41 22.05
C ASP A 94 2.24 -1.68 22.38
N LEU A 95 2.97 -1.27 21.35
CA LEU A 95 4.26 -0.57 21.48
C LEU A 95 4.08 0.79 22.18
N LYS A 96 2.96 1.47 21.92
CA LYS A 96 2.59 2.71 22.60
C LYS A 96 2.23 2.47 24.07
N ALA A 97 1.40 1.47 24.38
CA ALA A 97 1.03 1.13 25.76
C ALA A 97 2.25 0.74 26.61
N PHE A 98 3.21 0.00 26.03
CA PHE A 98 4.47 -0.31 26.70
C PHE A 98 5.38 0.92 26.89
N LEU A 99 5.35 1.91 25.99
CA LEU A 99 6.05 3.19 26.18
C LEU A 99 5.41 4.05 27.29
N ASP A 100 4.07 4.12 27.33
CA ASP A 100 3.31 4.89 28.33
C ASP A 100 3.40 4.27 29.75
N THR A 101 3.98 3.07 29.90
CA THR A 101 4.19 2.39 31.20
C THR A 101 5.51 2.78 31.89
N ILE A 102 6.38 3.57 31.24
CA ILE A 102 7.70 3.94 31.77
C ILE A 102 7.68 5.41 32.25
N PRO A 103 8.03 5.72 33.52
CA PRO A 103 8.13 7.10 33.99
C PRO A 103 9.26 7.87 33.30
N ASP A 104 9.01 9.15 32.98
CA ASP A 104 9.96 10.05 32.32
C ASP A 104 10.89 10.70 33.37
N GLU A 105 12.21 10.51 33.25
CA GLU A 105 13.23 11.17 34.10
C GLU A 105 14.01 12.24 33.30
N PRO A 106 14.41 13.36 33.94
CA PRO A 106 14.89 14.54 33.21
C PRO A 106 16.33 14.37 32.68
N ALA A 107 16.59 15.03 31.55
CA ALA A 107 17.87 14.95 30.83
C ALA A 107 19.06 15.59 31.61
N PRO A 108 20.27 15.00 31.56
CA PRO A 108 21.45 15.55 32.20
C PRO A 108 22.03 16.76 31.46
N ALA A 109 22.52 17.75 32.21
CA ALA A 109 23.07 19.00 31.68
C ALA A 109 24.48 18.84 31.10
N VAL A 110 24.76 19.57 30.00
CA VAL A 110 26.10 19.68 29.39
C VAL A 110 26.81 20.98 29.80
N PRO A 111 28.12 20.97 30.10
CA PRO A 111 28.86 22.15 30.53
C PRO A 111 29.24 23.05 29.34
N GLY A 112 28.96 24.35 29.46
CA GLY A 112 29.27 25.35 28.44
C GLY A 112 30.73 25.80 28.42
N ARG A 113 31.22 26.24 27.25
CA ARG A 113 32.51 26.91 27.09
C ARG A 113 32.31 28.36 26.63
N ALA A 114 32.88 29.30 27.36
CA ALA A 114 32.72 30.74 27.12
C ALA A 114 33.66 31.29 26.03
N SER A 115 33.24 32.39 25.39
CA SER A 115 34.14 33.52 25.09
C SER A 115 33.33 34.82 24.97
N ALA A 116 34.00 35.96 25.16
CA ALA A 116 33.39 37.21 25.61
C ALA A 116 33.04 38.24 24.51
N SER A 117 32.14 39.16 24.86
CA SER A 117 31.94 40.46 24.19
C SER A 117 32.90 41.52 24.79
N PRO A 118 33.03 42.72 24.20
CA PRO A 118 32.16 43.80 24.70
C PRO A 118 31.63 44.78 23.64
N ALA A 119 30.47 45.38 23.94
CA ALA A 119 29.97 46.64 23.39
C ALA A 119 30.41 47.84 24.27
N PRO A 120 30.11 49.09 23.87
CA PRO A 120 28.91 49.79 24.38
C PRO A 120 28.19 50.61 23.28
N GLY A 121 26.91 51.02 23.34
CA GLY A 121 25.80 50.90 24.31
C GLY A 121 24.48 51.32 23.58
N GLU A 122 23.35 51.73 24.18
CA GLU A 122 22.89 51.90 25.57
C GLU A 122 21.33 51.78 25.64
N ALA A 123 20.78 51.81 26.87
CA ALA A 123 19.43 52.24 27.30
C ALA A 123 18.13 51.76 26.58
N SER A 124 17.37 50.93 27.30
CA SER A 124 15.94 50.54 27.13
C SER A 124 14.98 51.62 27.76
N PRO A 125 13.62 51.47 27.94
CA PRO A 125 12.82 50.23 27.90
C PRO A 125 11.34 50.23 27.40
N SER A 126 10.87 48.99 27.16
CA SER A 126 9.55 48.39 27.41
C SER A 126 8.24 48.84 26.73
N THR A 127 7.63 47.88 26.03
CA THR A 127 6.18 47.58 26.07
C THR A 127 5.90 46.54 27.18
N PRO A 128 4.63 46.25 27.54
CA PRO A 128 4.03 45.02 27.01
C PRO A 128 2.52 45.18 26.68
N HIS A 129 1.75 44.07 26.72
CA HIS A 129 0.64 43.82 25.78
C HIS A 129 -0.73 43.55 26.46
N THR A 130 -1.79 43.65 25.66
CA THR A 130 -3.16 43.09 25.82
C THR A 130 -3.17 41.61 26.28
N PRO A 131 -4.24 41.07 26.93
CA PRO A 131 -5.58 40.98 26.30
C PRO A 131 -6.87 40.96 27.17
N THR A 132 -7.97 41.13 26.44
CA THR A 132 -9.35 40.60 26.55
C THR A 132 -9.76 39.72 27.73
N PHE A 133 -10.98 39.94 28.25
CA PHE A 133 -11.76 38.91 28.97
C PHE A 133 -13.27 38.98 28.66
N THR A 134 -13.95 37.84 28.69
CA THR A 134 -15.40 37.67 28.42
C THR A 134 -16.16 37.18 29.66
N GLN A 135 -17.49 37.29 29.62
CA GLN A 135 -18.48 36.99 30.68
C GLN A 135 -18.31 35.56 31.27
N ALA A 136 -18.74 35.21 32.50
CA ALA A 136 -20.08 35.45 33.06
C ALA A 136 -20.26 35.04 34.55
N ALA A 137 -21.38 35.51 35.11
CA ALA A 137 -22.25 34.86 36.11
C ALA A 137 -21.92 34.81 37.63
N MET A 138 -23.04 34.85 38.38
CA MET A 138 -23.31 34.40 39.76
C MET A 138 -23.03 35.32 40.99
N THR A 139 -24.14 35.93 41.43
CA THR A 139 -24.70 35.90 42.80
C THR A 139 -23.86 36.29 44.02
N VAL A 140 -24.36 37.27 44.78
CA VAL A 140 -24.40 37.21 46.24
C VAL A 140 -25.72 37.77 46.75
N ALA A 141 -26.31 37.07 47.72
CA ALA A 141 -27.46 37.52 48.51
C ALA A 141 -27.03 37.77 49.96
N ASP A 142 -27.91 38.42 50.72
CA ASP A 142 -27.90 38.60 52.17
C ASP A 142 -26.65 39.17 52.88
N THR A 143 -26.86 40.30 53.54
CA THR A 143 -26.23 40.60 54.84
C THR A 143 -27.23 41.35 55.72
N ALA A 144 -27.57 40.77 56.87
CA ALA A 144 -28.40 41.38 57.90
C ALA A 144 -27.60 41.48 59.21
N GLY A 145 -27.77 42.56 59.98
CA GLY A 145 -27.30 42.61 61.38
C GLY A 145 -26.90 43.97 61.95
N THR A 146 -27.85 44.64 62.63
CA THR A 146 -27.66 45.43 63.89
C THR A 146 -26.63 46.57 63.90
N GLY A 147 -27.02 47.86 63.86
CA GLY A 147 -27.33 48.72 65.04
C GLY A 147 -26.47 50.01 64.97
N THR A 148 -26.83 51.22 65.42
CA THR A 148 -27.85 51.72 66.36
C THR A 148 -28.32 53.15 65.98
N ALA A 149 -29.39 53.65 66.63
CA ALA A 149 -30.17 54.84 66.28
C ALA A 149 -29.56 56.24 66.56
N VAL A 150 -30.06 57.27 65.85
CA VAL A 150 -30.60 58.56 66.39
C VAL A 150 -31.78 59.01 65.48
N VAL A 151 -32.69 59.87 65.98
CA VAL A 151 -34.09 60.02 65.53
C VAL A 151 -34.48 61.48 65.15
N ARG A 152 -35.56 61.64 64.35
CA ARG A 152 -36.54 62.77 64.24
C ARG A 152 -36.50 63.59 62.92
N PRO A 153 -37.63 64.24 62.47
CA PRO A 153 -38.73 63.54 61.79
C PRO A 153 -39.40 64.32 60.61
N ALA A 154 -40.51 63.78 60.07
CA ALA A 154 -41.58 64.48 59.30
C ALA A 154 -41.23 64.96 57.86
N THR A 155 -42.12 64.96 56.86
CA THR A 155 -43.57 64.63 56.80
C THR A 155 -43.96 64.13 55.38
N THR A 156 -45.13 63.48 55.27
CA THR A 156 -45.89 63.06 54.07
C THR A 156 -45.78 64.00 52.85
N GLN A 157 -46.03 63.59 51.59
CA GLN A 157 -47.27 62.94 51.15
C GLN A 157 -47.20 62.48 49.68
N ALA A 158 -47.87 61.37 49.33
CA ALA A 158 -48.08 60.98 47.94
C ALA A 158 -49.22 61.79 47.31
N ARG A 159 -49.14 62.11 46.01
CA ARG A 159 -50.33 62.47 45.23
C ARG A 159 -50.21 62.17 43.73
N THR A 160 -51.29 61.59 43.21
CA THR A 160 -51.51 61.17 41.83
C THR A 160 -51.57 62.34 40.85
N GLY A 161 -50.94 62.19 39.67
CA GLY A 161 -51.03 63.13 38.55
C GLY A 161 -51.35 62.42 37.24
N THR A 162 -52.28 63.00 36.47
CA THR A 162 -52.89 62.50 35.23
C THR A 162 -51.88 62.02 34.18
N LEU A 163 -52.18 60.91 33.50
CA LEU A 163 -51.53 60.53 32.23
C LEU A 163 -51.86 61.59 31.16
N MET A 164 -50.88 62.42 30.79
CA MET A 164 -51.05 63.37 29.67
C MET A 164 -50.80 62.74 28.30
N TYR A 165 -50.25 61.51 28.26
CA TYR A 165 -49.95 60.73 27.07
C TYR A 165 -50.31 59.27 27.34
N ALA A 166 -50.83 58.56 26.34
CA ALA A 166 -51.42 57.24 26.50
C ALA A 166 -50.37 56.11 26.46
N THR A 167 -49.27 56.31 25.74
CA THR A 167 -48.15 55.35 25.66
C THR A 167 -46.85 55.98 26.14
N GLN A 168 -45.89 55.14 26.56
CA GLN A 168 -44.55 55.61 26.93
C GLN A 168 -43.85 56.28 25.74
N GLU A 169 -43.95 55.69 24.54
CA GLU A 169 -43.36 56.22 23.30
C GLU A 169 -43.92 57.60 22.94
N GLU A 170 -45.22 57.83 23.11
CA GLU A 170 -45.84 59.14 22.93
C GLU A 170 -45.30 60.17 23.95
N ALA A 171 -45.12 59.77 25.22
CA ALA A 171 -44.50 60.61 26.25
C ALA A 171 -43.01 60.92 25.96
N GLU A 172 -42.23 59.94 25.47
CA GLU A 172 -40.85 60.15 25.00
C GLU A 172 -40.83 61.14 23.81
N SER A 173 -41.75 60.99 22.84
CA SER A 173 -41.87 61.88 21.68
C SER A 173 -42.24 63.33 22.07
N ALA A 174 -43.12 63.51 23.06
CA ALA A 174 -43.56 64.83 23.54
C ALA A 174 -42.44 65.54 24.31
N PHE A 175 -41.63 64.77 25.05
CA PHE A 175 -40.42 65.26 25.69
C PHE A 175 -39.36 65.66 24.65
N VAL A 176 -39.10 64.83 23.64
CA VAL A 176 -38.18 65.17 22.53
C VAL A 176 -38.66 66.39 21.72
N ALA A 177 -39.97 66.52 21.46
CA ALA A 177 -40.54 67.70 20.81
C ALA A 177 -40.34 68.99 21.62
N MET A 178 -40.40 68.91 22.96
CA MET A 178 -40.02 70.01 23.85
C MET A 178 -38.51 70.33 23.74
N LEU A 179 -37.63 69.31 23.71
CA LEU A 179 -36.18 69.53 23.53
C LEU A 179 -35.86 70.24 22.20
N ARG A 180 -36.53 69.83 21.11
CA ARG A 180 -36.46 70.47 19.78
C ARG A 180 -36.98 71.91 19.82
N THR A 181 -38.08 72.18 20.52
CA THR A 181 -38.67 73.53 20.65
C THR A 181 -37.76 74.49 21.43
N LYS A 182 -36.97 73.98 22.38
CA LYS A 182 -35.96 74.75 23.13
C LYS A 182 -34.62 74.89 22.39
N ASN A 183 -34.50 74.36 21.17
CA ASN A 183 -33.30 74.43 20.32
C ASN A 183 -32.02 73.93 21.02
N ILE A 184 -32.11 72.78 21.67
CA ILE A 184 -31.00 72.18 22.41
C ILE A 184 -30.04 71.49 21.43
N GLY A 185 -28.81 71.97 21.34
CA GLY A 185 -27.80 71.47 20.40
C GLY A 185 -27.11 70.17 20.81
N ALA A 186 -26.42 69.54 19.85
CA ALA A 186 -25.77 68.23 19.96
C ALA A 186 -24.63 68.12 21.01
N HIS A 187 -24.21 69.23 21.61
CA HIS A 187 -23.17 69.28 22.66
C HIS A 187 -23.68 69.84 24.00
N ALA A 188 -24.99 70.04 24.16
CA ALA A 188 -25.56 70.55 25.40
C ALA A 188 -25.44 69.52 26.53
N THR A 189 -25.16 69.99 27.76
CA THR A 189 -25.10 69.12 28.94
C THR A 189 -26.46 69.00 29.63
N TRP A 190 -26.71 67.87 30.29
CA TRP A 190 -27.96 67.63 31.02
C TRP A 190 -28.26 68.72 32.05
N GLU A 191 -27.25 69.26 32.74
CA GLU A 191 -27.45 70.27 33.80
C GLU A 191 -27.80 71.66 33.26
N GLN A 192 -27.33 72.02 32.07
CA GLN A 192 -27.75 73.25 31.38
C GLN A 192 -29.21 73.08 30.94
N VAL A 193 -29.47 72.01 30.19
CA VAL A 193 -30.79 71.67 29.64
C VAL A 193 -31.86 71.56 30.72
N LEU A 194 -31.55 70.92 31.86
CA LEU A 194 -32.47 70.76 32.97
C LEU A 194 -33.03 72.10 33.48
N ARG A 195 -32.22 73.18 33.50
CA ARG A 195 -32.65 74.51 33.95
C ARG A 195 -33.67 75.13 32.99
N ASP A 196 -33.51 74.87 31.70
CA ASP A 196 -34.35 75.44 30.63
C ASP A 196 -35.66 74.67 30.41
N ILE A 197 -35.70 73.39 30.80
CA ILE A 197 -36.89 72.52 30.63
C ILE A 197 -37.70 72.33 31.92
N ILE A 198 -37.15 72.54 33.12
CA ILE A 198 -37.87 72.26 34.39
C ILE A 198 -39.15 73.10 34.58
N THR A 199 -39.23 74.25 33.91
CA THR A 199 -40.38 75.16 33.91
C THR A 199 -41.50 74.74 32.94
N GLU A 200 -41.22 73.84 32.00
CA GLU A 200 -42.16 73.45 30.94
C GLU A 200 -43.20 72.42 31.43
N PRO A 201 -44.51 72.59 31.10
CA PRO A 201 -45.53 71.59 31.44
C PRO A 201 -45.21 70.19 30.91
N ARG A 202 -44.59 70.10 29.72
CA ARG A 202 -44.20 68.85 29.05
C ARG A 202 -43.02 68.13 29.71
N TYR A 203 -42.27 68.77 30.61
CA TYR A 203 -41.23 68.12 31.41
C TYR A 203 -41.79 66.99 32.30
N LYS A 204 -43.07 67.11 32.69
CA LYS A 204 -43.79 66.10 33.48
C LYS A 204 -44.29 64.90 32.66
N ALA A 205 -44.10 64.88 31.34
CA ALA A 205 -44.53 63.77 30.46
C ALA A 205 -43.88 62.44 30.85
N LEU A 206 -42.57 62.46 31.11
CA LEU A 206 -41.81 61.33 31.65
C LEU A 206 -41.81 61.41 33.18
N ARG A 207 -41.92 60.26 33.85
CA ARG A 207 -42.20 60.20 35.29
C ARG A 207 -40.92 60.25 36.12
N THR A 208 -39.91 59.47 35.74
CA THR A 208 -38.65 59.37 36.49
C THR A 208 -37.57 60.31 35.94
N LEU A 209 -36.61 60.67 36.79
CA LEU A 209 -35.42 61.42 36.36
C LEU A 209 -34.55 60.59 35.40
N GLU A 210 -34.57 59.27 35.54
CA GLU A 210 -33.81 58.31 34.73
C GLU A 210 -34.37 58.22 33.30
N GLU A 211 -35.69 58.10 33.13
CA GLU A 211 -36.37 58.21 31.81
C GLU A 211 -36.00 59.51 31.09
N ARG A 212 -36.03 60.65 31.80
CA ARG A 212 -35.71 61.98 31.25
C ARG A 212 -34.24 62.09 30.84
N LYS A 213 -33.31 61.58 31.66
CA LYS A 213 -31.88 61.52 31.32
C LYS A 213 -31.62 60.58 30.14
N ALA A 214 -32.29 59.44 30.07
CA ALA A 214 -32.14 58.45 29.00
C ALA A 214 -32.67 58.98 27.66
N THR A 215 -33.86 59.58 27.63
CA THR A 215 -34.43 60.21 26.42
C THR A 215 -33.65 61.43 25.96
N PHE A 216 -33.16 62.27 26.89
CA PHE A 216 -32.24 63.35 26.55
C PHE A 216 -30.94 62.81 25.93
N LYS A 217 -30.33 61.78 26.54
CA LYS A 217 -29.12 61.15 25.99
C LYS A 217 -29.38 60.60 24.59
N LYS A 218 -30.48 59.86 24.37
CA LYS A 218 -30.91 59.38 23.03
C LYS A 218 -31.05 60.55 22.04
N TYR A 219 -31.66 61.67 22.44
CA TYR A 219 -31.84 62.84 21.58
C TYR A 219 -30.53 63.54 21.22
N VAL A 220 -29.61 63.68 22.18
CA VAL A 220 -28.27 64.22 21.91
C VAL A 220 -27.47 63.29 21.00
N GLU A 221 -27.55 61.97 21.21
CA GLU A 221 -26.97 60.95 20.32
C GLU A 221 -27.61 61.00 18.91
N GLU A 222 -28.93 61.14 18.79
CA GLU A 222 -29.66 61.34 17.52
C GLU A 222 -29.16 62.59 16.77
N LEU A 223 -29.03 63.73 17.46
CA LEU A 223 -28.49 64.95 16.86
C LEU A 223 -27.03 64.81 16.43
N GLN A 224 -26.18 64.20 17.24
CA GLN A 224 -24.78 63.94 16.87
C GLN A 224 -24.67 63.02 15.65
N VAL A 225 -25.56 62.02 15.53
CA VAL A 225 -25.66 61.15 14.35
C VAL A 225 -26.11 61.95 13.11
N ILE A 226 -27.09 62.86 13.25
CA ILE A 226 -27.55 63.71 12.13
C ILE A 226 -26.43 64.68 11.68
N GLU A 227 -25.76 65.36 12.61
CA GLU A 227 -24.64 66.26 12.29
C GLU A 227 -23.43 65.49 11.70
N ALA A 228 -23.17 64.28 12.16
CA ALA A 228 -22.14 63.41 11.57
C ALA A 228 -22.51 62.96 10.16
N ALA A 229 -23.77 62.56 9.92
CA ALA A 229 -24.26 62.18 8.61
C ALA A 229 -24.23 63.35 7.61
N GLN A 230 -24.55 64.57 8.04
CA GLN A 230 -24.43 65.78 7.22
C GLN A 230 -22.97 66.11 6.86
N ARG A 231 -22.05 65.99 7.82
CA ARG A 231 -20.60 66.16 7.55
C ARG A 231 -20.07 65.07 6.62
N GLU A 232 -20.50 63.82 6.80
CA GLU A 232 -20.15 62.72 5.88
C GLU A 232 -20.71 62.95 4.46
N GLN A 233 -21.95 63.43 4.33
CA GLN A 233 -22.55 63.78 3.05
C GLN A 233 -21.77 64.91 2.34
N LYS A 234 -21.47 66.01 3.05
CA LYS A 234 -20.61 67.09 2.51
C LYS A 234 -19.29 66.54 1.99
N LEU A 235 -18.59 65.73 2.79
CA LEU A 235 -17.32 65.13 2.40
C LEU A 235 -17.45 64.17 1.20
N ALA A 236 -18.57 63.45 1.08
CA ALA A 236 -18.87 62.60 -0.06
C ALA A 236 -19.11 63.40 -1.35
N GLU A 237 -19.76 64.57 -1.27
CA GLU A 237 -19.97 65.50 -2.39
C GLU A 237 -18.69 66.23 -2.81
N LEU A 238 -17.82 66.60 -1.85
CA LEU A 238 -16.51 67.20 -2.13
C LEU A 238 -15.50 66.21 -2.73
N ARG A 239 -15.55 64.92 -2.33
CA ARG A 239 -14.64 63.86 -2.80
C ARG A 239 -14.43 63.81 -4.32
N PRO A 240 -15.47 63.73 -5.19
CA PRO A 240 -15.28 63.70 -6.65
C PRO A 240 -14.69 65.01 -7.20
N LEU A 241 -15.01 66.16 -6.60
CA LEU A 241 -14.46 67.46 -7.01
C LEU A 241 -12.97 67.56 -6.69
N VAL A 242 -12.57 67.13 -5.48
CA VAL A 242 -11.16 67.01 -5.08
C VAL A 242 -10.41 66.04 -6.00
N LEU A 243 -10.98 64.85 -6.27
CA LEU A 243 -10.35 63.88 -7.16
C LEU A 243 -10.12 64.45 -8.58
N ARG A 244 -11.08 65.23 -9.12
CA ARG A 244 -10.94 65.90 -10.41
C ARG A 244 -9.85 66.98 -10.40
N ALA A 245 -9.80 67.82 -9.35
CA ALA A 245 -8.77 68.83 -9.17
C ALA A 245 -7.36 68.21 -9.05
N LEU A 246 -7.25 67.11 -8.30
CA LEU A 246 -6.01 66.34 -8.19
C LEU A 246 -5.59 65.71 -9.52
N GLN A 247 -6.52 65.20 -10.33
CA GLN A 247 -6.23 64.64 -11.66
C GLN A 247 -5.63 65.70 -12.60
N GLN A 248 -6.15 66.92 -12.58
CA GLN A 248 -5.58 68.05 -13.32
C GLN A 248 -4.14 68.38 -12.87
N ASN A 249 -3.85 68.23 -11.58
CA ASN A 249 -2.53 68.46 -10.98
C ASN A 249 -1.67 67.18 -10.86
N ASN A 250 -1.61 66.36 -11.92
CA ASN A 250 -0.82 65.12 -12.04
C ASN A 250 -1.10 64.02 -10.97
N GLY A 251 -2.29 64.03 -10.37
CA GLY A 251 -2.75 63.04 -9.39
C GLY A 251 -2.02 63.05 -8.04
N LEU A 252 -2.48 62.22 -7.11
CA LEU A 252 -1.70 61.86 -5.91
C LEU A 252 -0.94 60.57 -6.16
N LYS A 253 0.29 60.50 -5.62
CA LYS A 253 1.06 59.25 -5.54
C LYS A 253 0.66 58.49 -4.26
N PRO A 254 0.78 57.14 -4.20
CA PRO A 254 0.46 56.36 -2.99
C PRO A 254 1.22 56.78 -1.71
N TYR A 255 2.37 57.41 -1.87
CA TYR A 255 3.24 57.91 -0.80
C TYR A 255 3.15 59.42 -0.58
N ALA A 256 2.18 60.10 -1.20
CA ALA A 256 2.00 61.54 -1.00
C ALA A 256 1.68 61.87 0.47
N SER A 257 2.17 63.03 0.92
CA SER A 257 1.94 63.58 2.26
C SER A 257 0.86 64.67 2.22
N PHE A 258 0.24 64.95 3.37
CA PHE A 258 -0.79 65.99 3.48
C PHE A 258 -0.32 67.39 3.03
N PRO A 259 0.92 67.86 3.32
CA PRO A 259 1.45 69.10 2.74
C PRO A 259 1.52 69.08 1.20
N THR A 260 1.76 67.91 0.58
CA THR A 260 1.75 67.76 -0.88
C THR A 260 0.33 67.86 -1.45
N PHE A 261 -0.67 67.38 -0.71
CA PHE A 261 -2.09 67.52 -1.05
C PHE A 261 -2.57 68.96 -0.92
N LYS A 262 -2.29 69.62 0.22
CA LYS A 262 -2.56 71.04 0.48
C LYS A 262 -1.98 71.92 -0.62
N LYS A 263 -0.69 71.79 -0.92
CA LYS A 263 -0.02 72.53 -2.01
C LYS A 263 -0.63 72.31 -3.41
N LYS A 264 -1.23 71.13 -3.65
CA LYS A 264 -1.91 70.84 -4.94
C LYS A 264 -3.34 71.38 -5.03
N LEU A 265 -3.91 71.86 -3.93
CA LEU A 265 -5.29 72.33 -3.85
C LEU A 265 -5.42 73.77 -3.35
N GLU A 266 -4.37 74.37 -2.78
CA GLU A 266 -4.36 75.72 -2.18
C GLU A 266 -4.88 76.84 -3.11
N HIS A 267 -4.74 76.68 -4.42
CA HIS A 267 -5.24 77.63 -5.44
C HIS A 267 -6.57 77.22 -6.09
N HIS A 268 -7.16 76.09 -5.69
CA HIS A 268 -8.40 75.55 -6.26
C HIS A 268 -9.61 75.90 -5.38
N PHE A 269 -10.75 76.22 -5.99
CA PHE A 269 -11.94 76.68 -5.26
C PHE A 269 -12.40 75.69 -4.18
N VAL A 270 -12.28 74.38 -4.44
CA VAL A 270 -12.63 73.30 -3.51
C VAL A 270 -11.84 73.34 -2.19
N TRP A 271 -10.66 73.99 -2.13
CA TRP A 271 -9.97 74.18 -0.85
C TRP A 271 -10.69 75.19 0.07
N ARG A 272 -11.54 76.07 -0.49
CA ARG A 272 -12.33 77.06 0.24
C ARG A 272 -13.69 76.50 0.74
N GLU A 273 -14.03 75.28 0.33
CA GLU A 273 -15.27 74.57 0.72
C GLU A 273 -15.09 73.68 1.96
N PHE A 274 -13.87 73.58 2.51
CA PHE A 274 -13.63 72.88 3.78
C PHE A 274 -13.87 73.82 4.95
N ASP A 275 -14.68 73.39 5.92
CA ASP A 275 -14.96 74.18 7.13
C ASP A 275 -13.77 74.10 8.13
N ASP A 276 -12.99 73.01 8.09
CA ASP A 276 -11.79 72.80 8.94
C ASP A 276 -10.66 72.02 8.23
N GLU A 277 -9.41 72.19 8.67
CA GLU A 277 -8.24 71.43 8.20
C GLU A 277 -8.35 69.93 8.56
N GLN A 278 -9.12 69.57 9.59
CA GLN A 278 -9.46 68.17 9.90
C GLN A 278 -10.36 67.52 8.84
N GLU A 279 -11.27 68.27 8.22
CA GLU A 279 -12.10 67.78 7.11
C GLU A 279 -11.25 67.53 5.86
N ALA A 280 -10.33 68.45 5.56
CA ALA A 280 -9.34 68.27 4.50
C ALA A 280 -8.42 67.07 4.78
N HIS A 281 -8.01 66.84 6.03
CA HIS A 281 -7.13 65.72 6.41
C HIS A 281 -7.85 64.37 6.35
N THR A 282 -9.09 64.28 6.84
CA THR A 282 -9.88 63.04 6.77
C THR A 282 -10.18 62.65 5.31
N LEU A 283 -10.53 63.62 4.46
CA LEU A 283 -10.73 63.37 3.04
C LEU A 283 -9.42 62.99 2.32
N PHE A 284 -8.29 63.63 2.66
CA PHE A 284 -6.98 63.26 2.16
C PHE A 284 -6.63 61.81 2.50
N GLU A 285 -6.83 61.36 3.74
CA GLU A 285 -6.55 59.98 4.14
C GLU A 285 -7.45 58.98 3.42
N ALA A 286 -8.73 59.29 3.23
CA ALA A 286 -9.64 58.47 2.44
C ALA A 286 -9.16 58.35 0.97
N ILE A 287 -8.78 59.46 0.33
CA ILE A 287 -8.26 59.45 -1.04
C ILE A 287 -6.90 58.73 -1.12
N ARG A 288 -6.03 58.91 -0.12
CA ARG A 288 -4.72 58.22 -0.04
C ARG A 288 -4.91 56.71 0.09
N ARG A 289 -5.91 56.26 0.86
CA ARG A 289 -6.31 54.85 0.97
C ARG A 289 -6.76 54.32 -0.38
N ASP A 290 -7.71 54.98 -1.05
CA ASP A 290 -8.19 54.60 -2.38
C ASP A 290 -7.07 54.49 -3.42
N VAL A 291 -6.13 55.44 -3.42
CA VAL A 291 -4.99 55.44 -4.36
C VAL A 291 -4.05 54.27 -4.07
N ARG A 292 -3.73 54.00 -2.80
CA ARG A 292 -2.94 52.82 -2.39
C ARG A 292 -3.65 51.52 -2.75
N GLU A 293 -4.95 51.43 -2.53
CA GLU A 293 -5.77 50.26 -2.83
C GLU A 293 -5.85 50.00 -4.34
N LYS A 294 -6.08 51.03 -5.16
CA LYS A 294 -6.07 50.93 -6.63
C LYS A 294 -4.71 50.54 -7.19
N ASP A 295 -3.61 51.11 -6.67
CA ASP A 295 -2.26 50.71 -7.08
C ASP A 295 -1.90 49.29 -6.62
N ALA A 296 -2.31 48.87 -5.42
CA ALA A 296 -2.15 47.50 -4.94
C ALA A 296 -2.97 46.50 -5.77
N ALA A 297 -4.22 46.83 -6.10
CA ALA A 297 -5.08 46.03 -6.97
C ALA A 297 -4.49 45.90 -8.38
N ARG A 298 -3.95 47.00 -8.95
CA ARG A 298 -3.25 46.97 -10.25
C ARG A 298 -2.02 46.06 -10.20
N LYS A 299 -1.20 46.16 -9.15
CA LYS A 299 -0.02 45.27 -8.97
C LYS A 299 -0.44 43.80 -8.85
N LYS A 300 -1.43 43.50 -8.00
CA LYS A 300 -2.00 42.15 -7.86
C LYS A 300 -2.56 41.61 -9.18
N SER A 301 -3.26 42.44 -9.96
CA SER A 301 -3.78 42.05 -11.28
C SER A 301 -2.66 41.71 -12.27
N VAL A 302 -1.57 42.48 -12.30
CA VAL A 302 -0.39 42.16 -13.14
C VAL A 302 0.31 40.89 -12.65
N GLN A 303 0.51 40.71 -11.35
CA GLN A 303 1.08 39.48 -10.79
C GLN A 303 0.20 38.25 -11.08
N GLN A 304 -1.12 38.37 -10.92
CA GLN A 304 -2.08 37.30 -11.24
C GLN A 304 -2.07 36.95 -12.73
N HIS A 305 -2.01 37.96 -13.61
CA HIS A 305 -1.88 37.76 -15.05
C HIS A 305 -0.58 37.01 -15.39
N ASN A 306 0.56 37.53 -14.92
CA ASN A 306 1.87 36.92 -15.14
C ASN A 306 1.92 35.47 -14.63
N ARG A 307 1.42 35.24 -13.41
CA ARG A 307 1.31 33.91 -12.79
C ARG A 307 0.48 32.97 -13.66
N THR A 308 -0.71 33.39 -14.07
CA THR A 308 -1.62 32.58 -14.88
C THR A 308 -1.01 32.26 -16.25
N ALA A 309 -0.39 33.25 -16.91
CA ALA A 309 0.27 33.09 -18.20
C ALA A 309 1.48 32.16 -18.12
N LEU A 310 2.33 32.29 -17.08
CA LEU A 310 3.47 31.40 -16.89
C LEU A 310 3.03 29.96 -16.58
N THR A 311 2.03 29.77 -15.72
CA THR A 311 1.47 28.43 -15.44
C THR A 311 0.86 27.81 -16.70
N ALA A 312 0.24 28.60 -17.58
CA ALA A 312 -0.26 28.11 -18.86
C ALA A 312 0.89 27.64 -19.76
N LEU A 313 1.96 28.44 -19.89
CA LEU A 313 3.15 28.07 -20.67
C LEU A 313 3.85 26.82 -20.13
N LEU A 314 4.06 26.75 -18.81
CA LEU A 314 4.65 25.56 -18.17
C LEU A 314 3.85 24.29 -18.50
N LYS A 315 2.51 24.35 -18.50
CA LYS A 315 1.64 23.23 -18.89
C LYS A 315 1.68 22.86 -20.38
N THR A 316 2.16 23.74 -21.26
CA THR A 316 2.37 23.41 -22.69
C THR A 316 3.71 22.73 -22.95
N ILE A 317 4.65 22.83 -22.01
CA ILE A 317 5.95 22.17 -22.09
C ILE A 317 5.80 20.77 -21.49
N GLU A 318 6.17 19.73 -22.25
CA GLU A 318 6.17 18.37 -21.72
C GLU A 318 7.29 18.23 -20.67
N MET A 319 6.90 18.11 -19.41
CA MET A 319 7.80 18.06 -18.26
C MET A 319 7.77 16.67 -17.62
N THR A 320 8.93 16.20 -17.18
CA THR A 320 9.08 14.96 -16.40
C THR A 320 9.64 15.29 -15.02
N PRO A 321 9.49 14.42 -14.00
CA PRO A 321 10.03 14.65 -12.65
C PRO A 321 11.53 14.97 -12.55
N MET A 322 12.31 14.74 -13.62
CA MET A 322 13.75 15.01 -13.68
C MET A 322 14.10 16.26 -14.51
N THR A 323 13.11 17.05 -14.97
CA THR A 323 13.37 18.25 -15.77
C THR A 323 13.97 19.38 -14.93
N LEU A 324 15.04 19.99 -15.44
CA LEU A 324 15.75 21.08 -14.78
C LEU A 324 15.17 22.44 -15.20
N TRP A 325 15.12 23.38 -14.26
CA TRP A 325 14.68 24.76 -14.53
C TRP A 325 15.42 25.41 -15.71
N GLN A 326 16.72 25.13 -15.88
CA GLN A 326 17.52 25.77 -16.93
C GLN A 326 17.02 25.47 -18.35
N ASP A 327 16.52 24.25 -18.59
CA ASP A 327 16.04 23.83 -19.90
C ASP A 327 14.62 24.31 -20.16
N VAL A 328 13.77 24.31 -19.13
CA VAL A 328 12.42 24.88 -19.18
C VAL A 328 12.48 26.41 -19.33
N HIS A 329 13.41 27.09 -18.68
CA HIS A 329 13.60 28.55 -18.82
C HIS A 329 14.13 28.95 -20.20
N ARG A 330 14.96 28.10 -20.81
CA ARG A 330 15.45 28.29 -22.19
C ARG A 330 14.29 28.24 -23.20
N THR A 331 13.51 27.16 -23.16
CA THR A 331 12.33 26.97 -24.01
C THR A 331 11.25 28.03 -23.74
N LEU A 332 11.08 28.47 -22.49
CA LEU A 332 10.20 29.57 -22.11
C LEU A 332 10.60 30.90 -22.78
N ILE A 333 11.88 31.30 -22.74
CA ILE A 333 12.37 32.53 -23.40
C ILE A 333 12.29 32.44 -24.93
N GLU A 334 12.41 31.23 -25.46
CA GLU A 334 12.23 30.95 -26.88
C GLU A 334 10.76 31.02 -27.33
N SER A 335 9.81 30.83 -26.41
CA SER A 335 8.37 30.85 -26.71
C SER A 335 7.87 32.23 -27.17
N ASP A 336 7.02 32.21 -28.18
CA ASP A 336 6.38 33.39 -28.77
C ASP A 336 5.48 34.14 -27.77
N GLU A 337 4.81 33.42 -26.87
CA GLU A 337 3.91 34.02 -25.88
C GLU A 337 4.68 34.82 -24.82
N PHE A 338 5.80 34.29 -24.33
CA PHE A 338 6.70 35.01 -23.43
C PHE A 338 7.27 36.27 -24.09
N ARG A 339 7.64 36.19 -25.38
CA ARG A 339 8.14 37.33 -26.17
C ARG A 339 7.09 38.41 -26.44
N ARG A 340 5.81 38.04 -26.51
CA ARG A 340 4.69 38.98 -26.73
C ARG A 340 4.27 39.72 -25.46
N ASP A 341 4.33 39.11 -24.27
CA ASP A 341 3.91 39.78 -23.03
C ASP A 341 5.04 40.51 -22.28
N ALA A 342 5.13 41.81 -22.51
CA ALA A 342 6.08 42.70 -21.83
C ALA A 342 5.85 42.86 -20.31
N ARG A 343 4.76 42.34 -19.75
CA ARG A 343 4.56 42.26 -18.28
C ARG A 343 5.19 40.99 -17.73
N LEU A 344 5.08 39.88 -18.45
CA LEU A 344 5.66 38.59 -18.07
C LEU A 344 7.19 38.65 -18.09
N GLN A 345 7.79 39.31 -19.09
CA GLN A 345 9.25 39.56 -19.15
C GLN A 345 9.80 40.38 -17.97
N LYS A 346 8.95 41.11 -17.23
CA LYS A 346 9.33 41.91 -16.06
C LYS A 346 9.12 41.17 -14.73
N MET A 347 8.69 39.91 -14.80
CA MET A 347 8.54 39.04 -13.63
C MET A 347 9.92 38.73 -13.02
N PRO A 348 10.10 38.84 -11.69
CA PRO A 348 11.37 38.52 -11.08
C PRO A 348 11.66 37.01 -11.19
N PRO A 349 12.91 36.59 -11.45
CA PRO A 349 13.25 35.16 -11.61
C PRO A 349 12.85 34.27 -10.44
N ALA A 350 12.80 34.80 -9.21
CA ALA A 350 12.35 34.07 -8.04
C ALA A 350 10.86 33.71 -8.07
N GLU A 351 9.99 34.58 -8.61
CA GLU A 351 8.57 34.25 -8.80
C GLU A 351 8.38 33.22 -9.93
N MET A 352 9.23 33.27 -10.96
CA MET A 352 9.20 32.28 -12.06
C MET A 352 9.65 30.89 -11.58
N LEU A 353 10.71 30.83 -10.76
CA LEU A 353 11.19 29.62 -10.09
C LEU A 353 10.14 29.01 -9.17
N ALA A 354 9.54 29.80 -8.28
CA ALA A 354 8.50 29.31 -7.37
C ALA A 354 7.29 28.71 -8.11
N LEU A 355 6.97 29.25 -9.31
CA LEU A 355 5.93 28.70 -10.17
C LEU A 355 6.32 27.42 -10.90
N PHE A 356 7.58 27.31 -11.28
CA PHE A 356 8.14 26.07 -11.81
C PHE A 356 8.17 24.98 -10.73
N GLU A 357 8.59 25.29 -9.49
CA GLU A 357 8.57 24.36 -8.36
C GLU A 357 7.15 23.88 -8.05
N GLU A 358 6.17 24.79 -8.02
CA GLU A 358 4.75 24.44 -7.85
C GLU A 358 4.24 23.52 -8.97
N HIS A 359 4.64 23.77 -10.23
CA HIS A 359 4.25 22.90 -11.33
C HIS A 359 4.99 21.55 -11.32
N MET A 360 6.28 21.53 -10.99
CA MET A 360 7.07 20.31 -10.82
C MET A 360 6.47 19.42 -9.73
N ALA A 361 6.05 19.99 -8.59
CA ALA A 361 5.34 19.25 -7.55
C ALA A 361 4.00 18.66 -8.04
N THR A 362 3.31 19.31 -9.00
CA THR A 362 2.13 18.68 -9.66
C THR A 362 2.54 17.55 -10.62
N VAL A 363 3.61 17.71 -11.41
CA VAL A 363 4.11 16.68 -12.34
C VAL A 363 4.64 15.45 -11.58
N GLU A 364 5.37 15.65 -10.48
CA GLU A 364 5.82 14.60 -9.57
C GLU A 364 4.65 13.83 -8.97
N LYS A 365 3.66 14.54 -8.41
CA LYS A 365 2.46 13.93 -7.84
C LYS A 365 1.64 13.16 -8.86
N ASP A 366 1.47 13.69 -10.08
CA ASP A 366 0.72 13.03 -11.14
C ASP A 366 1.50 11.78 -11.64
N ALA A 367 2.83 11.83 -11.67
CA ALA A 367 3.68 10.68 -11.96
C ALA A 367 3.62 9.60 -10.85
N GLU A 368 3.65 9.99 -9.58
CA GLU A 368 3.45 9.09 -8.44
C GLU A 368 2.07 8.42 -8.50
N GLN A 369 1.01 9.16 -8.82
CA GLN A 369 -0.33 8.61 -9.00
C GLN A 369 -0.41 7.66 -10.20
N ALA A 370 0.23 7.99 -11.32
CA ALA A 370 0.32 7.12 -12.49
C ALA A 370 1.13 5.84 -12.19
N GLN A 371 2.14 5.90 -11.33
CA GLN A 371 2.86 4.71 -10.87
C GLN A 371 2.02 3.88 -9.89
N ALA A 372 1.40 4.50 -8.88
CA ALA A 372 0.57 3.81 -7.90
C ALA A 372 -0.60 3.07 -8.55
N THR A 373 -1.31 3.71 -9.49
CA THR A 373 -2.41 3.08 -10.25
C THR A 373 -1.96 1.94 -11.17
N ARG A 374 -0.70 1.91 -11.61
CA ARG A 374 -0.10 0.77 -12.32
C ARG A 374 0.33 -0.35 -11.38
N GLU A 375 0.81 -0.02 -10.18
CA GLU A 375 1.27 -0.99 -9.18
C GLU A 375 0.12 -1.68 -8.43
N GLU A 376 -0.98 -0.98 -8.14
CA GLU A 376 -2.14 -1.56 -7.44
C GLU A 376 -2.68 -2.86 -8.05
N PRO A 377 -3.04 -2.94 -9.35
CA PRO A 377 -3.53 -4.17 -9.93
C PRO A 377 -2.47 -5.27 -9.91
N VAL A 378 -1.20 -4.94 -10.19
CA VAL A 378 -0.08 -5.89 -10.12
C VAL A 378 0.12 -6.44 -8.70
N ARG A 379 -0.13 -5.63 -7.67
CA ARG A 379 -0.06 -6.05 -6.27
C ARG A 379 -1.21 -6.97 -5.89
N ARG A 380 -2.46 -6.61 -6.23
CA ARG A 380 -3.65 -7.47 -6.03
C ARG A 380 -3.51 -8.81 -6.74
N ASP A 381 -3.01 -8.79 -7.98
CA ASP A 381 -2.70 -9.97 -8.78
C ASP A 381 -1.65 -10.91 -8.14
N ARG A 382 -0.68 -10.36 -7.41
CA ARG A 382 0.31 -11.16 -6.65
C ARG A 382 -0.31 -11.73 -5.38
N GLU A 383 -1.02 -10.89 -4.62
CA GLU A 383 -1.71 -11.29 -3.38
C GLU A 383 -2.73 -12.42 -3.65
N ALA A 384 -3.52 -12.33 -4.72
CA ALA A 384 -4.46 -13.38 -5.12
C ALA A 384 -3.76 -14.69 -5.51
N ARG A 385 -2.66 -14.63 -6.27
CA ARG A 385 -1.87 -15.83 -6.63
C ARG A 385 -1.22 -16.49 -5.43
N ASP A 386 -0.66 -15.71 -4.51
CA ASP A 386 -0.02 -16.25 -3.33
C ASP A 386 -1.06 -16.78 -2.31
N ALA A 387 -2.24 -16.17 -2.22
CA ALA A 387 -3.38 -16.73 -1.48
C ALA A 387 -3.88 -18.06 -2.08
N PHE A 388 -3.94 -18.17 -3.41
CA PHE A 388 -4.30 -19.42 -4.08
C PHE A 388 -3.20 -20.50 -3.96
N ARG A 389 -1.92 -20.12 -3.93
CA ARG A 389 -0.81 -21.03 -3.60
C ARG A 389 -0.88 -21.53 -2.16
N ALA A 390 -1.25 -20.67 -1.21
CA ALA A 390 -1.48 -21.08 0.17
C ALA A 390 -2.65 -22.07 0.29
N LEU A 391 -3.75 -21.86 -0.46
CA LEU A 391 -4.85 -22.83 -0.59
C LEU A 391 -4.39 -24.17 -1.19
N LEU A 392 -3.60 -24.15 -2.27
CA LEU A 392 -3.02 -25.38 -2.83
C LEU A 392 -2.18 -26.12 -1.77
N GLN A 393 -1.36 -25.40 -1.00
CA GLN A 393 -0.58 -26.00 0.08
C GLN A 393 -1.44 -26.58 1.20
N GLU A 394 -2.48 -25.85 1.63
CA GLU A 394 -3.46 -26.31 2.63
C GLU A 394 -4.10 -27.64 2.21
N HIS A 395 -4.47 -27.80 0.93
CA HIS A 395 -4.99 -29.05 0.39
C HIS A 395 -3.93 -30.17 0.27
N VAL A 396 -2.64 -29.84 0.11
CA VAL A 396 -1.54 -30.83 0.21
C VAL A 396 -1.40 -31.32 1.65
N ASP A 397 -1.43 -30.41 2.62
CA ASP A 397 -1.29 -30.73 4.04
C ASP A 397 -2.48 -31.56 4.56
N GLN A 398 -3.68 -31.31 4.03
CA GLN A 398 -4.88 -32.13 4.24
C GLN A 398 -4.87 -33.47 3.45
N GLY A 399 -3.92 -33.69 2.54
CA GLY A 399 -3.83 -34.89 1.70
C GLY A 399 -4.87 -35.00 0.57
N THR A 400 -5.68 -33.96 0.36
CA THR A 400 -6.70 -33.91 -0.72
C THR A 400 -6.10 -33.53 -2.08
N LEU A 401 -4.97 -32.79 -2.07
CA LEU A 401 -4.12 -32.57 -3.23
C LEU A 401 -2.87 -33.44 -3.13
N HIS A 402 -2.73 -34.38 -4.06
CA HIS A 402 -1.63 -35.34 -4.14
C HIS A 402 -1.24 -35.59 -5.60
N ALA A 403 -0.08 -36.23 -5.84
CA ALA A 403 0.51 -36.53 -7.17
C ALA A 403 -0.35 -37.36 -8.16
N ARG A 404 -1.61 -37.68 -7.83
CA ARG A 404 -2.58 -38.34 -8.72
C ARG A 404 -3.93 -37.62 -8.77
N CYS A 405 -4.03 -36.44 -8.16
CA CYS A 405 -5.25 -35.64 -8.11
C CYS A 405 -5.51 -34.99 -9.49
N THR A 406 -6.78 -34.81 -9.83
CA THR A 406 -7.21 -34.17 -11.08
C THR A 406 -7.73 -32.76 -10.81
N TRP A 407 -7.67 -31.88 -11.80
CA TRP A 407 -8.26 -30.54 -11.66
C TRP A 407 -9.76 -30.63 -11.33
N ALA A 408 -10.49 -31.58 -11.93
CA ALA A 408 -11.91 -31.79 -11.65
C ALA A 408 -12.18 -32.19 -10.19
N SER A 409 -11.41 -33.12 -9.63
CA SER A 409 -11.57 -33.57 -8.24
C SER A 409 -11.18 -32.50 -7.21
N PHE A 410 -10.18 -31.68 -7.53
CA PHE A 410 -9.78 -30.53 -6.70
C PHE A 410 -10.79 -29.38 -6.80
N TYR A 411 -11.15 -28.95 -8.02
CA TYR A 411 -12.12 -27.89 -8.27
C TYR A 411 -13.49 -28.19 -7.63
N ALA A 412 -13.94 -29.45 -7.64
CA ALA A 412 -15.19 -29.83 -6.98
C ALA A 412 -15.23 -29.51 -5.47
N GLN A 413 -14.07 -29.50 -4.79
CA GLN A 413 -13.91 -29.16 -3.38
C GLN A 413 -13.75 -27.63 -3.18
N VAL A 414 -13.08 -26.96 -4.12
CA VAL A 414 -12.59 -25.58 -3.97
C VAL A 414 -13.47 -24.53 -4.67
N ARG A 415 -14.45 -24.93 -5.49
CA ARG A 415 -15.35 -24.06 -6.29
C ARG A 415 -16.10 -22.95 -5.53
N HIS A 416 -16.14 -23.00 -4.20
CA HIS A 416 -16.81 -22.00 -3.34
C HIS A 416 -15.83 -21.16 -2.50
N ASP A 417 -14.51 -21.38 -2.61
CA ASP A 417 -13.50 -20.61 -1.87
C ASP A 417 -13.28 -19.23 -2.52
N ALA A 418 -13.29 -18.17 -1.70
CA ALA A 418 -13.06 -16.80 -2.14
C ALA A 418 -11.69 -16.59 -2.80
N ARG A 419 -10.67 -17.37 -2.43
CA ARG A 419 -9.33 -17.35 -3.02
C ARG A 419 -9.33 -17.82 -4.47
N LEU A 420 -10.21 -18.75 -4.84
CA LEU A 420 -10.40 -19.18 -6.23
C LEU A 420 -11.21 -18.14 -7.04
N ALA A 421 -12.21 -17.50 -6.42
CA ALA A 421 -12.95 -16.41 -7.05
C ALA A 421 -12.04 -15.21 -7.38
N ALA A 422 -11.20 -14.79 -6.42
CA ALA A 422 -10.23 -13.71 -6.61
C ALA A 422 -9.25 -14.00 -7.76
N MET A 423 -8.85 -15.26 -7.97
CA MET A 423 -7.99 -15.66 -9.08
C MET A 423 -8.63 -15.47 -10.47
N ALA A 424 -9.96 -15.49 -10.58
CA ALA A 424 -10.67 -15.30 -11.85
C ALA A 424 -10.57 -13.87 -12.40
N GLU A 425 -10.24 -12.90 -11.55
CA GLU A 425 -10.08 -11.48 -11.90
C GLU A 425 -8.61 -11.10 -12.22
N THR A 426 -7.66 -12.03 -12.07
CA THR A 426 -6.22 -11.76 -12.24
C THR A 426 -5.72 -11.89 -13.68
N HIS A 427 -4.67 -11.14 -14.02
CA HIS A 427 -4.09 -11.07 -15.36
C HIS A 427 -2.75 -11.83 -15.42
N GLY A 428 -2.78 -13.13 -15.76
CA GLY A 428 -1.56 -13.94 -15.91
C GLY A 428 -1.81 -15.43 -15.74
N SER A 429 -0.93 -16.13 -15.02
CA SER A 429 -1.09 -17.56 -14.70
C SER A 429 -2.44 -17.81 -14.02
N SER A 430 -3.27 -18.63 -14.65
CA SER A 430 -4.60 -18.99 -14.13
C SER A 430 -4.50 -19.89 -12.90
N ALA A 431 -5.61 -20.01 -12.14
CA ALA A 431 -5.71 -20.96 -11.03
C ALA A 431 -5.39 -22.40 -11.47
N GLN A 432 -5.76 -22.79 -12.68
CA GLN A 432 -5.45 -24.12 -13.23
C GLN A 432 -3.96 -24.28 -13.55
N ALA A 433 -3.28 -23.24 -14.05
CA ALA A 433 -1.84 -23.27 -14.27
C ALA A 433 -1.08 -23.44 -12.94
N LEU A 434 -1.42 -22.65 -11.92
CA LEU A 434 -0.81 -22.76 -10.58
C LEU A 434 -1.06 -24.14 -9.92
N PHE A 435 -2.21 -24.75 -10.18
CA PHE A 435 -2.50 -26.12 -9.76
C PHE A 435 -1.59 -27.14 -10.46
N TYR A 436 -1.40 -27.02 -11.79
CA TYR A 436 -0.50 -27.92 -12.51
C TYR A 436 0.96 -27.72 -12.10
N ASP A 437 1.43 -26.47 -11.90
CA ASP A 437 2.77 -26.19 -11.34
C ASP A 437 2.99 -26.90 -10.00
N ARG A 438 2.02 -26.82 -9.08
CA ARG A 438 2.11 -27.50 -7.77
C ARG A 438 2.03 -29.02 -7.91
N LEU A 439 1.21 -29.51 -8.83
CA LEU A 439 1.02 -30.95 -9.04
C LEU A 439 2.25 -31.60 -9.68
N ASP A 440 2.89 -30.93 -10.64
CA ASP A 440 4.18 -31.29 -11.20
C ASP A 440 5.26 -31.42 -10.13
N GLN A 441 5.29 -30.48 -9.18
CA GLN A 441 6.19 -30.55 -8.04
C GLN A 441 5.92 -31.81 -7.19
N LEU A 442 4.65 -32.08 -6.86
CA LEU A 442 4.26 -33.28 -6.12
C LEU A 442 4.56 -34.57 -6.88
N GLU A 443 4.42 -34.59 -8.21
CA GLU A 443 4.77 -35.74 -9.06
C GLU A 443 6.29 -35.97 -9.09
N ARG A 444 7.10 -34.91 -9.12
CA ARG A 444 8.57 -34.99 -9.02
C ARG A 444 9.02 -35.49 -7.65
N GLU A 445 8.44 -34.94 -6.57
CA GLU A 445 8.67 -35.38 -5.19
C GLU A 445 8.31 -36.87 -5.03
N PHE A 446 7.10 -37.28 -5.45
CA PHE A 446 6.63 -38.67 -5.45
C PHE A 446 7.55 -39.60 -6.28
N ALA A 447 8.04 -39.14 -7.43
CA ALA A 447 8.98 -39.91 -8.25
C ALA A 447 10.36 -40.09 -7.58
N VAL A 448 10.83 -39.11 -6.80
CA VAL A 448 12.04 -39.24 -5.98
C VAL A 448 11.81 -40.24 -4.84
N HIS A 449 10.76 -40.07 -4.05
CA HIS A 449 10.41 -41.02 -2.98
C HIS A 449 10.27 -42.45 -3.50
N ARG A 450 9.61 -42.65 -4.65
CA ARG A 450 9.49 -43.96 -5.31
C ARG A 450 10.85 -44.58 -5.63
N ARG A 451 11.80 -43.82 -6.18
CA ARG A 451 13.16 -44.32 -6.48
C ARG A 451 13.90 -44.70 -5.20
N THR A 452 13.81 -43.87 -4.15
CA THR A 452 14.45 -44.14 -2.85
C THR A 452 13.88 -45.38 -2.19
N ILE A 453 12.56 -45.55 -2.14
CA ILE A 453 11.95 -46.77 -1.58
C ILE A 453 12.30 -47.99 -2.42
N GLN A 454 12.23 -47.91 -3.76
CA GLN A 454 12.59 -49.04 -4.61
C GLN A 454 14.06 -49.46 -4.46
N ALA A 455 14.98 -48.53 -4.21
CA ALA A 455 16.37 -48.85 -3.91
C ALA A 455 16.49 -49.58 -2.55
N HIS A 456 15.86 -49.05 -1.49
CA HIS A 456 15.90 -49.65 -0.16
C HIS A 456 15.22 -51.04 -0.10
N MET A 457 14.06 -51.21 -0.76
CA MET A 457 13.36 -52.50 -0.81
C MET A 457 14.16 -53.56 -1.60
N ARG A 458 14.92 -53.15 -2.62
CA ARG A 458 15.86 -54.04 -3.34
C ARG A 458 17.04 -54.45 -2.46
N GLU A 459 17.59 -53.53 -1.67
CA GLU A 459 18.66 -53.80 -0.71
C GLU A 459 18.18 -54.76 0.40
N LYS A 460 16.97 -54.55 0.93
CA LYS A 460 16.34 -55.40 1.94
C LYS A 460 15.70 -56.69 1.40
N GLN A 461 15.69 -56.89 0.07
CA GLN A 461 15.03 -58.01 -0.62
C GLN A 461 13.55 -58.19 -0.25
N VAL A 462 12.86 -57.10 0.08
CA VAL A 462 11.43 -57.13 0.45
C VAL A 462 10.58 -57.18 -0.82
N PRO A 463 9.72 -58.20 -1.00
CA PRO A 463 8.86 -58.29 -2.17
C PRO A 463 7.83 -57.17 -2.19
N ALA A 464 7.47 -56.76 -3.40
CA ALA A 464 6.40 -55.80 -3.67
C ALA A 464 5.70 -56.22 -4.97
N THR A 465 5.25 -57.47 -5.01
CA THR A 465 4.75 -58.16 -6.21
C THR A 465 3.28 -58.52 -6.08
N GLN A 466 2.77 -58.72 -4.87
CA GLN A 466 1.39 -59.05 -4.57
C GLN A 466 0.81 -58.10 -3.51
N SER A 467 -0.51 -57.95 -3.47
CA SER A 467 -1.18 -57.10 -2.48
C SER A 467 -1.01 -57.59 -1.03
N SER A 468 -0.66 -58.87 -0.84
CA SER A 468 -0.28 -59.47 0.44
C SER A 468 1.01 -58.92 1.04
N ASP A 469 1.91 -58.38 0.20
CA ASP A 469 3.26 -58.00 0.63
C ASP A 469 3.27 -56.71 1.48
N TRP A 470 2.11 -56.05 1.62
CA TRP A 470 1.95 -54.75 2.27
C TRP A 470 2.47 -54.70 3.71
N GLU A 471 2.21 -55.72 4.54
CA GLU A 471 2.61 -55.67 5.96
C GLU A 471 4.15 -55.72 6.10
N ALA A 472 4.80 -56.58 5.33
CA ALA A 472 6.27 -56.67 5.29
C ALA A 472 6.89 -55.39 4.69
N TRP A 473 6.27 -54.84 3.66
CA TRP A 473 6.71 -53.61 3.00
C TRP A 473 6.57 -52.37 3.91
N HIS A 474 5.44 -52.24 4.61
CA HIS A 474 5.22 -51.17 5.59
C HIS A 474 6.16 -51.31 6.79
N ALA A 475 6.38 -52.53 7.30
CA ALA A 475 7.36 -52.77 8.36
C ALA A 475 8.79 -52.35 7.95
N ALA A 476 9.20 -52.64 6.71
CA ALA A 476 10.48 -52.18 6.17
C ALA A 476 10.55 -50.65 5.96
N CYS A 477 9.44 -49.98 5.62
CA CYS A 477 9.37 -48.52 5.60
C CYS A 477 9.50 -47.87 7.00
N CYS A 478 9.16 -48.60 8.07
CA CYS A 478 9.21 -48.15 9.46
C CYS A 478 10.44 -48.65 10.24
N ALA A 479 11.38 -49.37 9.60
CA ALA A 479 12.59 -49.86 10.25
C ALA A 479 13.58 -48.72 10.59
N ASP A 480 14.40 -48.91 11.63
CA ASP A 480 15.39 -47.90 12.08
C ASP A 480 16.47 -47.59 11.02
N ASP A 481 16.65 -48.47 10.04
CA ASP A 481 17.58 -48.31 8.91
C ASP A 481 16.90 -47.81 7.62
N ALA A 482 15.61 -47.50 7.66
CA ALA A 482 14.90 -46.87 6.56
C ALA A 482 15.43 -45.44 6.32
N PRO A 483 15.55 -44.99 5.06
CA PRO A 483 15.92 -43.60 4.77
C PRO A 483 14.93 -42.63 5.42
N ARG A 484 15.42 -41.53 6.03
CA ARG A 484 14.55 -40.54 6.69
C ARG A 484 13.44 -39.98 5.77
N SER A 485 13.73 -39.83 4.48
CA SER A 485 12.79 -39.42 3.43
C SER A 485 11.73 -40.47 3.06
N VAL A 486 11.78 -41.66 3.66
CA VAL A 486 10.82 -42.75 3.55
C VAL A 486 10.05 -42.90 4.86
N ALA A 487 10.77 -42.98 5.98
CA ALA A 487 10.19 -43.13 7.32
C ALA A 487 9.26 -41.95 7.71
N GLN A 488 9.51 -40.74 7.18
CA GLN A 488 8.69 -39.55 7.42
C GLN A 488 7.47 -39.42 6.48
N LEU A 489 7.27 -40.33 5.53
CA LEU A 489 6.14 -40.26 4.60
C LEU A 489 4.82 -40.68 5.27
N PRO A 490 3.69 -39.97 5.03
CA PRO A 490 2.38 -40.41 5.49
C PRO A 490 2.01 -41.79 4.93
N THR A 491 1.39 -42.65 5.76
CA THR A 491 0.88 -43.97 5.39
C THR A 491 0.08 -44.03 4.07
N PRO A 492 -0.82 -43.08 3.72
CA PRO A 492 -1.48 -43.10 2.40
C PRO A 492 -0.53 -42.89 1.23
N VAL A 493 0.54 -42.10 1.40
CA VAL A 493 1.58 -41.91 0.37
C VAL A 493 2.44 -43.17 0.24
N GLN A 494 2.80 -43.78 1.37
CA GLN A 494 3.46 -45.09 1.40
C GLN A 494 2.62 -46.15 0.66
N ARG A 495 1.30 -46.20 0.92
CA ARG A 495 0.40 -47.13 0.23
C ARG A 495 0.33 -46.90 -1.27
N ALA A 496 0.21 -45.65 -1.71
CA ALA A 496 0.22 -45.30 -3.13
C ALA A 496 1.56 -45.66 -3.82
N LEU A 497 2.68 -45.60 -3.10
CA LEU A 497 3.99 -46.04 -3.58
C LEU A 497 4.10 -47.57 -3.67
N PHE A 498 3.54 -48.30 -2.72
CA PHE A 498 3.43 -49.76 -2.75
C PHE A 498 2.56 -50.24 -3.93
N ASP A 499 1.34 -49.70 -4.08
CA ASP A 499 0.42 -50.10 -5.15
C ASP A 499 1.02 -49.82 -6.55
N GLU A 500 1.79 -48.73 -6.70
CA GLU A 500 2.55 -48.45 -7.93
C GLU A 500 3.71 -49.44 -8.12
N CYS A 501 4.41 -49.88 -7.07
CA CYS A 501 5.44 -50.91 -7.18
C CYS A 501 4.86 -52.27 -7.61
N VAL A 502 3.74 -52.70 -7.01
CA VAL A 502 3.01 -53.92 -7.40
C VAL A 502 2.59 -53.84 -8.87
N TYR A 503 1.99 -52.71 -9.29
CA TYR A 503 1.60 -52.50 -10.68
C TYR A 503 2.77 -52.58 -11.66
N GLN A 504 3.93 -51.98 -11.33
CA GLN A 504 5.13 -52.08 -12.16
C GLN A 504 5.67 -53.52 -12.22
N ALA A 505 5.71 -54.24 -11.09
CA ALA A 505 6.13 -55.64 -11.06
C ALA A 505 5.23 -56.54 -11.91
N GLU A 506 3.90 -56.38 -11.84
CA GLU A 506 2.97 -57.09 -12.72
C GLU A 506 3.19 -56.74 -14.20
N ARG A 507 3.46 -55.46 -14.51
CA ARG A 507 3.72 -55.00 -15.88
C ARG A 507 5.00 -55.58 -16.44
N GLU A 508 6.10 -55.50 -15.70
CA GLU A 508 7.38 -56.09 -16.07
C GLU A 508 7.22 -57.61 -16.29
N ALA A 509 6.51 -58.31 -15.41
CA ALA A 509 6.20 -59.73 -15.59
C ALA A 509 5.37 -60.03 -16.85
N ARG A 510 4.33 -59.22 -17.15
CA ARG A 510 3.56 -59.31 -18.40
C ARG A 510 4.42 -59.05 -19.64
N GLU A 511 5.35 -58.10 -19.57
CA GLU A 511 6.25 -57.75 -20.67
C GLU A 511 7.39 -58.75 -20.88
N VAL A 512 7.90 -59.37 -19.80
CA VAL A 512 8.84 -60.50 -19.87
C VAL A 512 8.14 -61.70 -20.54
N ARG A 513 6.91 -62.04 -20.14
CA ARG A 513 6.12 -63.08 -20.82
C ARG A 513 5.94 -62.78 -22.32
N ARG A 514 5.53 -61.56 -22.69
CA ARG A 514 5.42 -61.13 -24.10
C ARG A 514 6.75 -61.08 -24.87
N ARG A 515 7.89 -60.87 -24.19
CA ARG A 515 9.24 -60.95 -24.80
C ARG A 515 9.66 -62.40 -25.03
N MET A 516 9.37 -63.28 -24.08
CA MET A 516 9.60 -64.72 -24.19
C MET A 516 8.74 -65.34 -25.30
N GLU A 517 7.44 -65.06 -25.31
CA GLU A 517 6.51 -65.49 -26.35
C GLU A 517 6.94 -65.02 -27.76
N ARG A 518 7.40 -63.77 -27.90
CA ARG A 518 7.94 -63.29 -29.18
C ARG A 518 9.21 -64.02 -29.61
N ARG A 519 10.14 -64.31 -28.67
CA ARG A 519 11.33 -65.12 -28.97
C ARG A 519 10.95 -66.52 -29.45
N LEU A 520 10.05 -67.20 -28.73
CA LEU A 520 9.52 -68.51 -29.13
C LEU A 520 8.91 -68.47 -30.56
N ARG A 521 8.13 -67.43 -30.89
CA ARG A 521 7.57 -67.24 -32.24
C ARG A 521 8.64 -67.03 -33.31
N HIS A 522 9.66 -66.19 -33.04
CA HIS A 522 10.75 -65.96 -33.99
C HIS A 522 11.54 -67.24 -34.28
N TYR A 523 12.05 -67.91 -33.24
CA TYR A 523 12.77 -69.18 -33.42
C TYR A 523 11.89 -70.28 -34.05
N ALA A 524 10.58 -70.29 -33.80
CA ALA A 524 9.65 -71.21 -34.47
C ALA A 524 9.48 -70.92 -35.97
N ASP A 525 9.52 -69.65 -36.40
CA ASP A 525 9.49 -69.29 -37.82
C ASP A 525 10.87 -69.49 -38.49
N ASP A 526 11.97 -69.25 -37.78
CA ASP A 526 13.33 -69.59 -38.23
C ASP A 526 13.48 -71.11 -38.41
N LEU A 527 12.94 -71.92 -37.48
CA LEU A 527 12.88 -73.37 -37.61
C LEU A 527 12.04 -73.82 -38.83
N ARG A 528 10.94 -73.13 -39.14
CA ARG A 528 10.16 -73.38 -40.37
C ARG A 528 10.93 -73.02 -41.64
N TYR A 529 11.78 -71.99 -41.57
CA TYR A 529 12.70 -71.67 -42.65
C TYR A 529 13.79 -72.74 -42.80
N ALA A 530 14.35 -73.24 -41.69
CA ALA A 530 15.31 -74.34 -41.68
C ALA A 530 14.70 -75.63 -42.26
N PHE A 531 13.46 -76.00 -41.87
CA PHE A 531 12.73 -77.15 -42.43
C PHE A 531 12.62 -77.14 -43.96
N LYS A 532 12.44 -75.95 -44.55
CA LYS A 532 12.34 -75.77 -46.01
C LYS A 532 13.67 -76.04 -46.74
N HIS A 533 14.80 -75.88 -46.06
CA HIS A 533 16.16 -75.99 -46.64
C HIS A 533 16.98 -77.13 -45.99
N ALA A 534 16.32 -78.02 -45.25
CA ALA A 534 16.94 -79.17 -44.61
C ALA A 534 17.41 -80.22 -45.64
N HIS A 535 18.60 -80.78 -45.38
CA HIS A 535 19.20 -81.84 -46.18
C HIS A 535 19.64 -82.99 -45.24
N PRO A 536 19.15 -84.24 -45.42
CA PRO A 536 18.13 -84.68 -46.39
C PRO A 536 16.76 -83.99 -46.23
N PRO A 537 15.90 -83.99 -47.27
CA PRO A 537 14.56 -83.41 -47.17
C PRO A 537 13.71 -84.12 -46.12
N LEU A 538 13.04 -83.36 -45.25
CA LEU A 538 12.18 -83.90 -44.21
C LEU A 538 10.91 -84.52 -44.80
N ASP A 539 10.54 -85.72 -44.35
CA ASP A 539 9.29 -86.36 -44.77
C ASP A 539 8.07 -85.66 -44.16
N THR A 540 7.23 -85.12 -45.02
CA THR A 540 5.96 -84.48 -44.68
C THR A 540 4.89 -85.39 -44.10
N HIS A 541 5.07 -86.72 -44.16
CA HIS A 541 4.15 -87.71 -43.58
C HIS A 541 4.60 -88.23 -42.20
N ALA A 542 5.84 -87.91 -41.79
CA ALA A 542 6.39 -88.31 -40.50
C ALA A 542 5.88 -87.43 -39.34
N THR A 543 5.84 -87.98 -38.13
CA THR A 543 5.50 -87.21 -36.93
C THR A 543 6.68 -86.33 -36.51
N PHE A 544 6.43 -85.34 -35.64
CA PHE A 544 7.50 -84.49 -35.12
C PHE A 544 8.59 -85.27 -34.39
N ASP A 545 8.22 -86.35 -33.68
CA ASP A 545 9.16 -87.15 -32.91
C ASP A 545 10.04 -88.03 -33.82
N ASP A 546 9.55 -88.44 -35.00
CA ASP A 546 10.33 -89.19 -36.00
C ASP A 546 11.43 -88.33 -36.65
N ILE A 547 11.14 -87.05 -36.92
CA ILE A 547 12.11 -86.10 -37.49
C ILE A 547 12.99 -85.43 -36.43
N TYR A 548 12.66 -85.59 -35.13
CA TYR A 548 13.33 -84.90 -34.03
C TYR A 548 14.84 -85.14 -34.04
N GLU A 549 15.28 -86.37 -34.29
CA GLU A 549 16.72 -86.72 -34.35
C GLU A 549 17.46 -86.05 -35.51
N GLN A 550 16.77 -85.73 -36.61
CA GLN A 550 17.34 -85.00 -37.75
C GLN A 550 17.40 -83.48 -37.48
N VAL A 551 16.41 -82.97 -36.74
CA VAL A 551 16.20 -81.54 -36.49
C VAL A 551 16.92 -81.05 -35.23
N ARG A 552 17.13 -81.88 -34.22
CA ARG A 552 17.81 -81.50 -32.95
C ARG A 552 19.25 -80.99 -33.12
N ALA A 553 19.88 -81.28 -34.26
CA ALA A 553 21.20 -80.77 -34.60
C ALA A 553 21.17 -79.32 -35.11
N MET A 554 20.01 -78.80 -35.50
CA MET A 554 19.84 -77.43 -35.99
C MET A 554 19.92 -76.41 -34.83
N PRO A 555 20.62 -75.27 -34.99
CA PRO A 555 20.78 -74.29 -33.91
C PRO A 555 19.45 -73.66 -33.48
N GLU A 556 18.51 -73.48 -34.40
CA GLU A 556 17.16 -72.94 -34.13
C GLU A 556 16.36 -73.88 -33.20
N MET A 557 16.52 -75.19 -33.39
CA MET A 557 15.91 -76.22 -32.56
C MET A 557 16.57 -76.30 -31.17
N GLN A 558 17.90 -76.20 -31.11
CA GLN A 558 18.62 -76.22 -29.84
C GLN A 558 18.24 -75.02 -28.95
N GLU A 559 18.08 -73.83 -29.54
CA GLU A 559 17.60 -72.66 -28.78
C GLU A 559 16.14 -72.82 -28.32
N LEU A 560 15.25 -73.42 -29.12
CA LEU A 560 13.88 -73.73 -28.67
C LEU A 560 13.85 -74.77 -27.54
N VAL A 561 14.64 -75.84 -27.62
CA VAL A 561 14.70 -76.88 -26.56
C VAL A 561 15.20 -76.29 -25.23
N ARG A 562 16.00 -75.21 -25.25
CA ARG A 562 16.47 -74.50 -24.05
C ARG A 562 15.44 -73.54 -23.46
N MET A 563 14.33 -73.26 -24.15
CA MET A 563 13.27 -72.36 -23.68
C MET A 563 12.05 -73.13 -23.16
N GLU A 564 11.50 -72.69 -22.04
CA GLU A 564 10.24 -73.21 -21.50
C GLU A 564 9.10 -73.01 -22.52
N GLY A 565 8.36 -74.08 -22.83
CA GLY A 565 7.35 -74.12 -23.90
C GLY A 565 7.91 -74.16 -25.34
N GLY A 566 9.24 -74.23 -25.51
CA GLY A 566 9.87 -74.21 -26.84
C GLY A 566 9.72 -75.52 -27.64
N LEU A 567 9.60 -76.67 -26.97
CA LEU A 567 9.23 -77.93 -27.63
C LEU A 567 7.82 -77.86 -28.25
N ASP A 568 6.85 -77.25 -27.55
CA ASP A 568 5.49 -77.07 -28.06
C ASP A 568 5.46 -76.05 -29.21
N ALA A 569 6.28 -75.00 -29.13
CA ALA A 569 6.49 -74.06 -30.23
C ALA A 569 7.12 -74.76 -31.46
N ALA A 570 8.04 -75.70 -31.27
CA ALA A 570 8.67 -76.48 -32.34
C ALA A 570 7.71 -77.52 -32.97
N ARG A 571 6.89 -78.21 -32.17
CA ARG A 571 5.79 -79.06 -32.66
C ARG A 571 4.81 -78.25 -33.52
N GLY A 572 4.32 -77.12 -32.98
CA GLY A 572 3.44 -76.21 -33.70
C GLY A 572 4.11 -75.51 -34.91
N ALA A 573 5.43 -75.47 -34.98
CA ALA A 573 6.19 -75.02 -36.15
C ALA A 573 6.16 -76.09 -37.26
N TRP A 574 6.36 -77.36 -36.90
CA TRP A 574 6.27 -78.50 -37.81
C TRP A 574 4.86 -78.68 -38.38
N ASP A 575 3.82 -78.64 -37.55
CA ASP A 575 2.42 -78.75 -38.01
C ASP A 575 2.08 -77.67 -39.04
N LYS A 576 2.54 -76.43 -38.81
CA LYS A 576 2.39 -75.30 -39.75
C LYS A 576 3.29 -75.42 -40.99
N TYR A 577 4.35 -76.21 -40.95
CA TYR A 577 5.17 -76.52 -42.11
C TYR A 577 4.49 -77.61 -42.95
N VAL A 578 4.14 -78.75 -42.34
CA VAL A 578 3.42 -79.87 -43.00
C VAL A 578 2.13 -79.39 -43.64
N ARG A 579 1.31 -78.60 -42.92
CA ARG A 579 0.09 -78.00 -43.47
C ARG A 579 0.37 -77.13 -44.69
N ARG A 580 1.39 -76.26 -44.64
CA ARG A 580 1.76 -75.40 -45.77
C ARG A 580 2.37 -76.17 -46.94
N GLN A 581 2.98 -77.33 -46.69
CA GLN A 581 3.42 -78.26 -47.73
C GLN A 581 2.24 -79.00 -48.38
N ALA A 582 1.24 -79.39 -47.59
CA ALA A 582 0.00 -79.99 -48.10
C ALA A 582 -0.81 -78.98 -48.94
N GLU A 583 -0.99 -77.75 -48.45
CA GLU A 583 -1.59 -76.63 -49.20
C GLU A 583 -0.83 -76.39 -50.51
N ARG A 584 0.51 -76.28 -50.48
CA ARG A 584 1.34 -76.11 -51.69
C ARG A 584 1.26 -77.28 -52.68
N ARG A 585 0.98 -78.50 -52.22
CA ARG A 585 0.76 -79.68 -53.09
C ARG A 585 -0.66 -79.70 -53.67
N ALA A 586 -1.66 -79.21 -52.94
CA ALA A 586 -3.03 -79.04 -53.43
C ALA A 586 -3.14 -77.89 -54.45
N ASP A 587 -2.38 -76.81 -54.26
CA ASP A 587 -2.29 -75.65 -55.15
C ASP A 587 -1.35 -75.88 -56.36
N ALA A 588 -0.74 -77.06 -56.50
CA ALA A 588 0.15 -77.36 -57.62
C ALA A 588 -0.66 -77.46 -58.93
N PRO A 589 -0.46 -76.57 -59.92
CA PRO A 589 -1.41 -76.41 -61.01
C PRO A 589 -1.38 -77.56 -62.02
N SER A 590 -2.55 -78.14 -62.27
CA SER A 590 -2.81 -78.86 -63.52
C SER A 590 -2.63 -77.91 -64.72
N THR A 591 -2.04 -78.42 -65.78
CA THR A 591 -1.48 -77.67 -66.91
C THR A 591 -2.46 -76.74 -67.65
N ALA A 592 -2.29 -75.42 -67.55
CA ALA A 592 -2.58 -74.45 -68.63
C ALA A 592 -1.99 -73.05 -68.32
N PRO A 593 -1.27 -72.39 -69.26
CA PRO A 593 -0.78 -71.03 -69.06
C PRO A 593 -1.81 -69.99 -69.51
N ILE A 594 -2.42 -69.26 -68.57
CA ILE A 594 -3.24 -68.08 -68.89
C ILE A 594 -2.49 -66.82 -68.43
N SER A 595 -1.91 -66.13 -69.40
CA SER A 595 -1.41 -64.76 -69.23
C SER A 595 -2.59 -63.83 -68.91
N ARG A 596 -2.57 -63.20 -67.73
CA ARG A 596 -3.36 -62.00 -67.43
C ARG A 596 -2.49 -60.97 -66.74
N SER A 597 -2.30 -59.86 -67.44
CA SER A 597 -1.70 -58.62 -66.97
C SER A 597 -2.15 -58.28 -65.55
N ARG A 598 -1.21 -58.14 -64.61
CA ARG A 598 -1.47 -57.59 -63.29
C ARG A 598 -1.42 -56.07 -63.36
N THR A 599 -2.45 -55.49 -63.96
CA THR A 599 -2.74 -54.06 -63.88
C THR A 599 -3.00 -53.66 -62.43
N GLU A 600 -2.67 -52.42 -62.09
CA GLU A 600 -2.72 -51.87 -60.74
C GLU A 600 -4.11 -51.98 -60.12
N TYR A 601 -4.14 -52.48 -58.88
CA TYR A 601 -5.22 -52.30 -57.91
C TYR A 601 -4.55 -52.06 -56.56
N ALA A 602 -4.07 -50.82 -56.38
CA ALA A 602 -4.22 -50.17 -55.08
C ALA A 602 -5.73 -49.92 -54.83
N ASP A 603 -6.10 -49.47 -53.63
CA ASP A 603 -7.46 -49.05 -53.23
C ASP A 603 -8.42 -50.12 -52.67
N LEU A 604 -7.94 -51.25 -52.14
CA LEU A 604 -8.77 -52.17 -51.33
C LEU A 604 -8.17 -52.64 -49.98
N ASP A 605 -6.95 -52.22 -49.61
CA ASP A 605 -6.34 -52.59 -48.31
C ASP A 605 -6.70 -51.65 -47.14
N ASP A 606 -7.17 -50.42 -47.40
CA ASP A 606 -7.43 -49.43 -46.34
C ASP A 606 -8.59 -49.82 -45.39
N ALA A 607 -9.51 -50.69 -45.84
CA ALA A 607 -10.68 -51.09 -45.05
C ALA A 607 -10.36 -52.08 -43.89
N GLU A 608 -9.19 -52.75 -43.88
CA GLU A 608 -8.77 -53.58 -42.74
C GLU A 608 -7.96 -52.79 -41.69
N TRP A 609 -7.26 -51.73 -42.09
CA TRP A 609 -6.50 -50.89 -41.17
C TRP A 609 -7.40 -50.10 -40.21
N GLU A 610 -8.59 -49.68 -40.64
CA GLU A 610 -9.58 -49.07 -39.75
C GLU A 610 -10.14 -50.04 -38.69
N ARG A 611 -10.38 -51.31 -39.05
CA ARG A 611 -10.85 -52.32 -38.09
C ARG A 611 -9.82 -52.61 -37.00
N LYS A 612 -8.53 -52.47 -37.31
CA LYS A 612 -7.42 -52.64 -36.36
C LYS A 612 -7.18 -51.44 -35.44
N ARG A 613 -7.76 -50.27 -35.75
CA ARG A 613 -7.73 -49.06 -34.90
C ARG A 613 -8.91 -48.95 -33.93
N LYS A 614 -9.88 -49.87 -33.98
CA LYS A 614 -10.92 -49.95 -32.96
C LYS A 614 -10.41 -50.73 -31.76
N ASP A 615 -9.52 -50.09 -30.99
CA ASP A 615 -9.26 -50.49 -29.61
C ASP A 615 -10.63 -50.69 -28.93
N PRO A 616 -10.89 -51.82 -28.25
CA PRO A 616 -12.05 -51.88 -27.37
C PRO A 616 -11.90 -50.75 -26.35
N LEU A 617 -13.01 -50.10 -25.97
CA LEU A 617 -13.06 -49.01 -24.99
C LEU A 617 -12.63 -49.51 -23.60
N ARG A 618 -11.33 -49.74 -23.47
CA ARG A 618 -10.60 -50.00 -22.25
C ARG A 618 -10.49 -48.64 -21.59
N ALA A 619 -11.25 -48.45 -20.51
CA ALA A 619 -11.31 -47.22 -19.74
C ALA A 619 -9.94 -46.52 -19.73
N GLU A 620 -9.85 -45.38 -20.42
CA GLU A 620 -8.60 -44.68 -20.60
C GLU A 620 -8.06 -44.32 -19.21
N ASP A 621 -6.83 -44.75 -18.91
CA ASP A 621 -6.16 -44.35 -17.68
C ASP A 621 -6.12 -42.81 -17.68
N PRO A 622 -6.67 -42.11 -16.67
CA PRO A 622 -6.64 -40.64 -16.62
C PRO A 622 -5.23 -40.04 -16.74
N ARG A 623 -4.18 -40.86 -16.50
CA ARG A 623 -2.75 -40.52 -16.72
C ARG A 623 -2.34 -40.45 -18.20
N ALA A 624 -3.06 -41.08 -19.12
CA ALA A 624 -2.72 -41.13 -20.54
C ALA A 624 -3.03 -39.82 -21.28
N VAL A 625 -4.13 -39.15 -20.90
CA VAL A 625 -4.57 -37.89 -21.50
C VAL A 625 -3.53 -36.77 -21.30
N ARG A 626 -2.84 -36.74 -20.15
CA ARG A 626 -1.83 -35.71 -19.82
C ARG A 626 -0.65 -35.64 -20.78
N ARG A 627 -0.18 -36.76 -21.33
CA ARG A 627 1.03 -36.76 -22.17
C ARG A 627 0.81 -36.29 -23.60
N ARG A 628 -0.44 -36.13 -24.05
CA ARG A 628 -0.73 -35.55 -25.37
C ARG A 628 -0.71 -34.03 -25.37
N THR A 629 -0.94 -33.39 -24.23
CA THR A 629 -1.01 -31.91 -24.13
C THR A 629 0.35 -31.23 -23.95
N GLU A 630 1.45 -31.97 -23.87
CA GLU A 630 2.81 -31.42 -23.66
C GLU A 630 3.67 -31.33 -24.94
N TYR A 631 3.17 -31.80 -26.10
CA TYR A 631 3.95 -31.84 -27.36
C TYR A 631 3.21 -31.28 -28.59
N ASP A 632 1.97 -30.81 -28.45
CA ASP A 632 1.20 -30.12 -29.49
C ASP A 632 0.84 -28.68 -29.06
N MET A 633 1.86 -27.88 -28.70
CA MET A 633 1.90 -26.40 -28.79
C MET A 633 3.34 -25.89 -28.88
#